data_AF-A0A2N3FGI1-F1
#
_entry.id   AF-A0A2N3FGI1-F1
#
_cell.length_a   1.000
_cell.length_b   1.000
_cell.length_c   1.000
_cell.angle_alpha   90.00
_cell.angle_beta   90.00
_cell.angle_gamma   90.00
#
_symmetry.space_group_name_H-M   'P 1'
#
loop_
_entity.id
_entity.type
_entity.pdbx_description
1 polymer ?
#
loop_
_entity_poly.entity_id
_entity_poly.type
_entity_poly.pdbx_seq_one_letter_code
_entity_poly.pdbx_strand_id
1 'polypeptide(L)'
;MLQSSEVVDLVIALVLLPIIASSGRAPIRLHKRLLFASYLAVVCAYIFTIAEGFFWPVVFNILEHASYAGAGILAVAALLSYRRHSGSGLI
;
A
#
# COMPACT_ATOMS: atom_id res chain seq x y z
N MET A 1 -3.07 21.03 0.27
CA MET A 1 -3.03 20.09 1.40
C MET A 1 -2.06 20.63 2.44
N LEU A 2 -2.15 20.25 3.72
CA LEU A 2 -1.17 20.67 4.73
C LEU A 2 0.08 19.80 4.57
N GLN A 3 1.15 20.39 4.07
CA GLN A 3 2.38 19.65 3.76
C GLN A 3 2.98 18.97 5.01
N SER A 4 2.81 19.58 6.18
CA SER A 4 3.24 19.01 7.45
C SER A 4 2.51 17.70 7.80
N SER A 5 1.22 17.56 7.46
CA SER A 5 0.48 16.33 7.71
C SER A 5 0.89 15.20 6.77
N GLU A 6 1.20 15.50 5.50
CA GLU A 6 1.63 14.49 4.52
C GLU A 6 2.96 13.84 4.91
N VAL A 7 3.90 14.64 5.43
CA VAL A 7 5.18 14.13 5.93
C VAL A 7 4.96 13.19 7.12
N VAL A 8 4.04 13.54 8.02
CA VAL A 8 3.71 12.68 9.17
C VAL A 8 3.09 11.36 8.71
N ASP A 9 2.16 11.40 7.76
CA ASP A 9 1.54 10.21 7.19
C ASP A 9 2.57 9.29 6.53
N LEU A 10 3.52 9.85 5.75
CA LEU A 10 4.62 9.09 5.18
C LEU A 10 5.51 8.45 6.26
N VAL A 11 5.85 9.19 7.32
CA VAL A 11 6.67 8.67 8.42
C VAL A 11 5.95 7.51 9.12
N ILE A 12 4.67 7.65 9.42
CA ILE A 12 3.86 6.56 10.00
C ILE A 12 3.87 5.36 9.06
N ALA A 13 3.72 5.58 7.76
CA ALA A 13 3.71 4.51 6.78
C ALA A 13 5.06 3.76 6.70
N LEU A 14 6.16 4.50 6.76
CA LEU A 14 7.51 3.91 6.78
C LEU A 14 7.79 3.14 8.07
N VAL A 15 7.29 3.60 9.22
CA VAL A 15 7.43 2.89 10.51
C VAL A 15 6.65 1.57 10.53
N LEU A 16 5.49 1.54 9.89
CA LEU A 16 4.67 0.33 9.79
C LEU A 16 5.22 -0.70 8.79
N LEU A 17 5.95 -0.25 7.75
CA LEU A 17 6.54 -1.12 6.73
C LEU A 17 7.35 -2.32 7.31
N PRO A 18 8.33 -2.14 8.23
CA PRO A 18 9.07 -3.26 8.81
C PRO A 18 8.21 -4.15 9.71
N ILE A 19 7.17 -3.61 10.35
CA ILE A 19 6.23 -4.39 11.17
C ILE A 19 5.44 -5.35 10.28
N ILE A 20 4.95 -4.85 9.14
CA ILE A 20 4.23 -5.67 8.16
C ILE A 20 5.17 -6.72 7.55
N ALA A 21 6.39 -6.31 7.16
CA ALA A 21 7.40 -7.18 6.56
C ALA A 21 7.88 -8.30 7.51
N SER A 22 8.04 -8.01 8.80
CA SER A 22 8.49 -8.98 9.81
C SER A 22 7.42 -9.96 10.27
N SER A 23 6.14 -9.75 9.94
CA SER A 23 5.03 -10.66 10.31
C SER A 23 5.02 -12.01 9.56
N GLY A 24 6.02 -12.29 8.72
CA GLY A 24 6.13 -13.51 7.92
C GLY A 24 7.25 -14.45 8.37
N ARG A 25 7.00 -15.35 9.32
CA ARG A 25 7.92 -16.48 9.63
C ARG A 25 7.60 -17.78 8.86
N ALA A 26 6.61 -17.76 7.97
CA ALA A 26 6.10 -18.91 7.21
C ALA A 26 6.11 -18.57 5.70
N PRO A 27 6.10 -19.56 4.78
CA PRO A 27 6.12 -19.30 3.33
C PRO A 27 5.07 -18.24 2.97
N ILE A 28 5.53 -17.17 2.32
CA ILE A 28 4.73 -15.96 2.10
C ILE A 28 3.59 -16.32 1.14
N ARG A 29 2.41 -16.56 1.70
CA ARG A 29 1.18 -16.83 0.95
C ARG A 29 0.87 -15.65 0.03
N LEU A 30 0.30 -15.92 -1.14
CA LEU A 30 0.03 -14.92 -2.18
C LEU A 30 -0.73 -13.69 -1.65
N HIS A 31 -1.74 -13.89 -0.79
CA HIS A 31 -2.50 -12.78 -0.19
C HIS A 31 -1.63 -11.85 0.66
N LYS A 32 -0.61 -12.36 1.37
CA LYS A 32 0.32 -11.51 2.14
C LYS A 32 1.21 -10.68 1.20
N ARG A 33 1.67 -11.26 0.08
CA ARG A 33 2.46 -10.53 -0.94
C ARG A 33 1.63 -9.41 -1.56
N LEU A 34 0.37 -9.69 -1.90
CA LEU A 34 -0.55 -8.71 -2.48
C LEU A 34 -0.88 -7.59 -1.49
N LEU A 35 -1.08 -7.92 -0.22
CA LEU A 35 -1.31 -6.93 0.84
C LEU A 35 -0.08 -6.03 1.03
N PHE A 36 1.13 -6.62 1.04
CA PHE A 36 2.37 -5.85 1.13
C PHE A 36 2.60 -4.96 -0.10
N ALA A 37 2.31 -5.46 -1.31
CA ALA A 37 2.40 -4.66 -2.52
C ALA A 37 1.37 -3.51 -2.54
N SER A 38 0.15 -3.76 -2.06
CA SER A 38 -0.87 -2.72 -1.86
C SER A 38 -0.38 -1.63 -0.91
N TYR A 39 0.22 -2.04 0.22
CA TYR A 39 0.79 -1.12 1.19
C TYR A 39 1.93 -0.28 0.61
N LEU A 40 2.84 -0.91 -0.16
CA LEU A 40 3.92 -0.20 -0.82
C LEU A 40 3.40 0.83 -1.84
N ALA A 41 2.32 0.52 -2.55
CA ALA A 41 1.67 1.48 -3.45
C ALA A 41 1.11 2.69 -2.69
N VAL A 42 0.58 2.53 -1.47
CA VAL A 42 0.18 3.67 -0.61
C VAL A 42 1.39 4.51 -0.22
N VAL A 43 2.52 3.89 0.15
CA VAL A 43 3.75 4.63 0.46
C VAL A 43 4.21 5.46 -0.76
N CYS A 44 4.16 4.88 -1.96
CA CYS A 44 4.45 5.61 -3.20
C CYS A 44 3.50 6.78 -3.41
N ALA A 45 2.20 6.61 -3.12
CA ALA A 45 1.22 7.68 -3.21
C ALA A 45 1.61 8.86 -2.31
N TYR A 46 1.96 8.62 -1.05
CA TYR A 46 2.42 9.69 -0.14
C TYR A 46 3.69 10.40 -0.61
N ILE A 47 4.65 9.66 -1.20
CA ILE A 47 5.83 10.27 -1.80
C ILE A 47 5.42 11.20 -2.96
N PHE A 48 4.46 10.79 -3.78
CA PHE A 48 3.95 11.61 -4.88
C PHE A 48 3.15 12.82 -4.40
N THR A 49 2.34 12.69 -3.34
CA THR A 49 1.64 13.82 -2.71
C THR A 49 2.62 14.89 -2.24
N ILE A 50 3.69 14.49 -1.54
CA ILE A 50 4.72 15.42 -1.10
C ILE A 50 5.43 16.05 -2.31
N ALA A 51 5.76 15.24 -3.33
CA ALA A 51 6.43 15.71 -4.53
C ALA A 51 5.57 16.67 -5.37
N GLU A 52 4.25 16.47 -5.44
CA GLU A 52 3.30 17.40 -6.07
C GLU A 52 3.42 18.80 -5.47
N GLY A 53 3.63 18.89 -4.15
CA GLY A 53 3.82 20.15 -3.44
C GLY A 53 5.10 20.93 -3.83
N PHE A 54 6.02 20.32 -4.60
CA PHE A 54 7.30 20.93 -4.98
C PHE A 54 7.59 20.91 -6.49
N PHE A 55 7.19 19.85 -7.20
CA PHE A 55 7.57 19.59 -8.59
C PHE A 55 6.34 19.18 -9.39
N TRP A 56 6.26 19.67 -10.64
CA TRP A 56 5.34 19.18 -11.70
C TRP A 56 3.98 18.69 -11.17
N PRO A 57 3.20 19.58 -10.53
CA PRO A 57 2.10 19.19 -9.65
C PRO A 57 1.06 18.29 -10.34
N VAL A 58 0.74 18.58 -11.60
CA VAL A 58 -0.22 17.78 -12.38
C VAL A 58 0.24 16.33 -12.58
N VAL A 59 1.54 16.11 -12.83
CA VAL A 59 2.07 14.76 -13.08
C VAL A 59 2.10 13.95 -11.79
N PHE A 60 2.56 14.56 -10.69
CA PHE A 60 2.61 13.89 -9.40
C PHE A 60 1.23 13.61 -8.82
N ASN A 61 0.26 14.50 -9.02
CA ASN A 61 -1.15 14.27 -8.68
C ASN A 61 -1.72 13.03 -9.41
N ILE A 62 -1.46 12.90 -10.72
CA ILE A 62 -1.88 11.72 -11.48
C ILE A 62 -1.21 10.45 -10.95
N LEU A 63 0.09 10.51 -10.65
CA LEU A 63 0.83 9.37 -10.10
C LEU A 63 0.36 8.98 -8.70
N GLU A 64 0.04 9.95 -7.85
CA GLU A 64 -0.58 9.75 -6.55
C GLU A 64 -1.90 8.99 -6.71
N HIS A 65 -2.83 9.50 -7.53
CA HIS A 65 -4.13 8.89 -7.76
C HIS A 65 -4.00 7.48 -8.37
N ALA A 66 -3.09 7.30 -9.32
CA ALA A 66 -2.80 5.99 -9.90
C ALA A 66 -2.27 5.00 -8.86
N SER A 67 -1.45 5.47 -7.92
CA SER A 67 -0.90 4.67 -6.83
C SER A 67 -1.98 4.26 -5.84
N TYR A 68 -2.90 5.16 -5.46
CA TYR A 68 -4.04 4.81 -4.63
C TYR A 68 -5.00 3.82 -5.33
N ALA A 69 -5.28 4.03 -6.62
CA ALA A 69 -6.09 3.09 -7.40
C ALA A 69 -5.44 1.70 -7.45
N GLY A 70 -4.13 1.65 -7.73
CA GLY A 70 -3.34 0.41 -7.72
C GLY A 70 -3.35 -0.27 -6.34
N ALA A 71 -3.20 0.50 -5.26
CA ALA A 71 -3.28 0.00 -3.90
C ALA A 71 -4.64 -0.66 -3.61
N GLY A 72 -5.74 -0.03 -4.03
CA GLY A 72 -7.10 -0.57 -3.88
C GLY A 72 -7.29 -1.90 -4.63
N ILE A 73 -6.85 -1.96 -5.89
CA ILE A 73 -6.93 -3.18 -6.72
C ILE A 73 -6.15 -4.33 -6.04
N LEU A 74 -4.92 -4.05 -5.58
CA LEU A 74 -4.09 -5.04 -4.91
C LEU A 74 -4.68 -5.49 -3.57
N ALA A 75 -5.29 -4.58 -2.80
CA ALA A 75 -5.97 -4.90 -1.55
C ALA A 75 -7.17 -5.83 -1.78
N VAL A 76 -7.99 -5.53 -2.79
CA VAL A 76 -9.11 -6.39 -3.18
C VAL A 76 -8.61 -7.76 -3.65
N ALA A 77 -7.56 -7.80 -4.49
CA ALA A 77 -6.96 -9.05 -4.94
C ALA A 77 -6.41 -9.88 -3.76
N ALA A 78 -5.79 -9.23 -2.76
CA ALA A 78 -5.33 -9.87 -1.53
C ALA A 78 -6.50 -10.49 -0.75
N LEU A 79 -7.61 -9.75 -0.59
CA LEU A 79 -8.80 -10.21 0.11
C LEU A 79 -9.46 -11.39 -0.59
N LEU A 80 -9.61 -11.34 -1.92
CA LEU A 80 -10.15 -12.44 -2.71
C LEU A 80 -9.26 -13.70 -2.60
N SER A 81 -7.95 -13.52 -2.64
CA SER A 81 -6.99 -14.61 -2.46
C SER A 81 -7.05 -15.23 -1.06
N TYR A 82 -7.28 -14.41 -0.03
CA TYR A 82 -7.46 -14.88 1.35
C TYR A 82 -8.77 -15.67 1.53
N ARG A 83 -9.88 -15.18 0.97
CA ARG A 83 -11.19 -15.85 1.03
C ARG A 83 -11.16 -17.22 0.36
N ARG A 84 -10.50 -17.34 -0.80
CA ARG A 84 -10.35 -18.63 -1.51
C ARG A 84 -9.60 -19.67 -0.67
N HIS A 85 -8.55 -19.26 0.05
CA HIS A 85 -7.81 -20.17 0.93
C HIS A 85 -8.55 -20.53 2.23
N SER A 86 -9.41 -19.64 2.74
CA SER A 86 -10.16 -19.90 3.98
C SER A 86 -11.37 -20.81 3.75
N GLY A 87 -11.93 -20.83 2.55
CA GLY A 87 -13.07 -21.69 2.20
C GLY A 87 -12.73 -23.16 1.94
N SER A 88 -11.45 -23.52 1.80
CA SER A 88 -11.01 -24.91 1.53
C SER A 88 -10.71 -25.74 2.78
N GLY A 89 -10.94 -25.21 3.98
CA GLY A 89 -10.70 -25.89 5.26
C GLY A 89 -11.95 -26.54 5.89
N LEU A 90 -13.01 -26.74 5.10
CA LEU A 90 -14.29 -27.29 5.55
C LEU A 90 -14.59 -28.55 4.73
N ILE A 91 -13.72 -29.56 4.84
CA ILE A 91 -13.98 -30.97 4.51
C ILE A 91 -13.28 -31.81 5.57
#